data_AF-A0ABD7CLP1-F1
#
_entry.id   AF-A0ABD7CLP1-F1
#
_cell.length_a   1.000
_cell.length_b   1.000
_cell.length_c   1.000
_cell.angle_alpha   90.00
_cell.angle_beta   90.00
_cell.angle_gamma   90.00
#
_symmetry.space_group_name_H-M   'P 1'
#
loop_
_entity.id
_entity.type
_entity.pdbx_description
1 polymer ?
#
loop_
_entity_poly.entity_id
_entity_poly.type
_entity_poly.pdbx_seq_one_letter_code
_entity_poly.pdbx_strand_id
1 'polypeptide(L)' 'MEKLIITCKDGSKVTYTMKDFVDYMKYFKRHLGSRMATVILQQYPKKDNEPIDILKNWEEKKMIS' A
#
# COMPACT_ATOMS: atom_id res chain seq x y z
N MET A 1 -11.37 9.62 0.54
CA MET A 1 -10.02 9.72 1.16
C MET A 1 -9.35 8.36 1.09
N GLU A 2 -8.03 8.31 1.04
CA GLU A 2 -7.28 7.06 0.98
C GLU A 2 -6.35 6.91 2.18
N LYS A 3 -6.13 5.66 2.60
CA LYS A 3 -5.10 5.31 3.57
C LYS A 3 -4.19 4.25 3.00
N LEU A 4 -2.88 4.49 3.07
CA LEU A 4 -1.85 3.52 2.75
C LEU A 4 -1.24 3.01 4.04
N ILE A 5 -1.36 1.71 4.29
CA ILE A 5 -0.85 1.03 5.47
C ILE A 5 0.27 0.11 5.02
N ILE A 6 1.49 0.43 5.44
CA ILE A 6 2.69 -0.37 5.19
C ILE A 6 3.02 -1.11 6.48
N THR A 7 3.08 -2.43 6.42
CA THR A 7 3.53 -3.28 7.52
C THR A 7 4.86 -3.90 7.14
N CYS A 8 5.86 -3.74 8.01
CA CYS A 8 7.17 -4.35 7.87
C CYS A 8 7.23 -5.73 8.53
N LYS A 9 8.22 -6.54 8.16
CA LYS A 9 8.46 -7.89 8.70
C LYS A 9 8.77 -7.91 10.20
N ASP A 10 9.28 -6.81 10.73
CA ASP A 10 9.52 -6.61 12.18
C ASP A 10 8.24 -6.23 12.96
N GLY A 11 7.10 -6.14 12.28
CA GLY A 11 5.82 -5.75 12.85
C GLY A 11 5.61 -4.23 12.94
N SER A 12 6.61 -3.42 12.58
CA SER A 12 6.45 -1.96 12.51
C SER A 12 5.46 -1.56 11.42
N LYS A 13 4.72 -0.47 11.65
CA LYS A 13 3.66 -0.01 10.76
C LYS A 13 3.80 1.47 10.46
N VAL A 14 3.62 1.82 9.19
CA VAL A 14 3.56 3.21 8.72
C VAL A 14 2.21 3.43 8.06
N THR A 15 1.48 4.46 8.50
CA THR A 15 0.18 4.83 7.94
C THR A 15 0.24 6.21 7.32
N TYR A 16 -0.14 6.31 6.04
CA TYR A 16 -0.39 7.58 5.36
C TYR A 16 -1.88 7.78 5.20
N THR A 17 -2.37 8.99 5.48
CA THR A 17 -3.74 9.41 5.15
C THR A 17 -3.67 10.48 4.07
N MET A 18 -4.41 10.28 2.99
CA MET A 18 -4.28 11.02 1.74
C MET A 18 -5.67 11.41 1.21
N LYS A 19 -5.71 12.50 0.44
CA LYS A 19 -6.90 12.86 -0.36
C LYS A 19 -6.93 11.99 -1.62
N ASP A 20 -8.12 11.78 -2.21
CA ASP A 20 -8.38 10.82 -3.29
C ASP A 20 -7.59 11.01 -4.61
N PHE A 21 -6.76 12.05 -4.72
CA PHE A 21 -5.96 12.35 -5.92
C PHE A 21 -4.45 12.35 -5.67
N VAL A 22 -4.02 11.96 -4.46
CA VAL A 22 -2.60 11.90 -4.12
C VAL A 22 -2.04 10.56 -4.57
N ASP A 23 -0.95 10.59 -5.34
CA ASP A 23 -0.28 9.37 -5.80
C ASP A 23 0.34 8.59 -4.62
N TYR A 24 -0.33 7.51 -4.22
CA TYR A 24 0.15 6.60 -3.18
C TYR A 24 1.45 5.89 -3.57
N MET A 25 1.77 5.75 -4.87
CA MET A 25 2.98 5.09 -5.33
C MET A 25 4.24 5.81 -4.86
N LYS A 26 4.19 7.13 -4.68
CA LYS A 26 5.30 7.91 -4.13
C LYS A 26 5.68 7.45 -2.71
N TYR A 27 4.68 7.15 -1.88
CA TYR A 27 4.88 6.70 -0.51
C TYR A 27 5.28 5.22 -0.46
N PHE A 28 4.65 4.39 -1.30
CA PHE A 28 5.04 2.99 -1.46
C PHE A 28 6.52 2.86 -1.89
N LYS A 29 6.94 3.55 -2.96
CA LYS A 29 8.32 3.52 -3.47
C LYS A 29 9.36 3.97 -2.45
N ARG A 30 9.02 4.91 -1.56
CA ARG A 30 9.91 5.37 -0.49
C ARG A 30 10.31 4.24 0.48
N HIS A 31 9.41 3.30 0.70
CA HIS A 31 9.61 2.18 1.62
C HIS A 31 9.85 0.85 0.90
N LEU A 32 9.85 0.86 -0.43
CA LEU A 32 10.05 -0.33 -1.25
C LEU A 32 11.40 -0.97 -0.94
N GLY A 33 11.38 -2.19 -0.41
CA GLY A 33 12.57 -2.92 -0.01
C GLY A 33 12.25 -4.25 0.67
N SER A 34 13.29 -5.03 0.99
CA SER A 34 13.18 -6.40 1.50
C SER A 34 12.49 -6.56 2.85
N ARG A 35 12.20 -5.45 3.54
CA ARG A 35 11.58 -5.41 4.87
C ARG A 35 10.06 -5.25 4.84
N MET A 36 9.45 -4.95 3.70
CA MET A 36 7.99 -4.88 3.60
C MET A 36 7.39 -6.29 3.70
N ALA A 37 6.30 -6.41 4.45
CA ALA A 37 5.51 -7.63 4.56
C ALA A 37 4.17 -7.48 3.82
N THR A 38 3.46 -6.37 4.04
CA THR A 38 2.19 -6.08 3.35
C THR A 38 2.06 -4.57 3.11
N VAL A 39 1.35 -4.21 2.03
CA VAL A 39 1.04 -2.83 1.72
C VAL A 39 -0.41 -2.72 1.28
N ILE A 40 -1.25 -2.16 2.16
CA ILE A 40 -2.69 -2.08 1.94
C ILE A 40 -3.09 -0.64 1.62
N LEU A 41 -3.74 -0.44 0.48
CA LEU A 41 -4.44 0.80 0.15
C LEU A 41 -5.94 0.62 0.43
N GLN A 42 -6.49 1.49 1.26
CA GLN A 42 -7.90 1.46 1.63
C GLN A 42 -8.55 2.81 1.34
N GLN A 43 -9.60 2.82 0.53
CA GLN A 43 -10.44 4.00 0.35
C GLN A 43 -11.49 4.10 1.47
N TYR A 44 -11.82 5.34 1.83
CA TYR A 44 -12.81 5.70 2.84
C TYR A 44 -13.95 6.53 2.22
N PRO A 45 -15.22 6.22 2.56
CA PRO A 45 -15.65 5.21 3.54
C PRO A 45 -15.41 3.77 3.07
N LYS A 46 -15.11 2.86 4.02
CA LYS A 46 -14.74 1.47 3.73
C LYS A 46 -15.85 0.62 3.11
N LYS A 47 -17.10 1.10 3.21
CA LYS A 47 -18.31 0.29 3.00
C LYS A 47 -18.40 -0.27 1.57
N ASP A 48 -17.86 0.46 0.61
CA ASP A 48 -18.03 0.17 -0.81
C ASP A 48 -16.70 -0.13 -1.51
N ASN A 49 -15.57 -0.17 -0.77
CA ASN A 49 -14.24 -0.27 -1.36
C ASN A 49 -13.41 -1.37 -0.69
N GLU A 50 -13.07 -2.39 -1.46
CA GLU A 50 -12.15 -3.43 -1.02
C GLU A 50 -10.73 -2.86 -0.87
N PRO A 51 -9.99 -3.26 0.19
CA PRO A 51 -8.59 -2.92 0.32
C PRO A 51 -7.77 -3.56 -0.81
N ILE A 52 -6.85 -2.79 -1.38
CA ILE A 52 -5.95 -3.26 -2.44
C ILE A 52 -4.60 -3.59 -1.81
N ASP A 53 -4.10 -4.81 -2.02
CA ASP A 53 -2.72 -5.17 -1.67
C ASP A 53 -1.77 -4.74 -2.79
N ILE A 54 -1.13 -3.60 -2.60
CA ILE A 54 -0.21 -3.02 -3.59
C ILE A 54 1.04 -3.87 -3.75
N LEU A 55 1.54 -4.46 -2.65
CA LEU A 55 2.78 -5.24 -2.69
C LEU A 55 2.57 -6.52 -3.51
N LYS A 56 1.47 -7.23 -3.24
CA LYS A 56 1.09 -8.42 -4.02
C LYS A 56 0.93 -8.10 -5.50
N ASN A 57 0.17 -7.06 -5.83
CA ASN A 57 -0.04 -6.65 -7.22
C ASN A 57 1.27 -6.24 -7.94
N TRP A 58 2.21 -5.65 -7.19
CA TRP A 58 3.53 -5.26 -7.71
C TRP A 58 4.42 -6.47 -7.99
N GLU A 59 4.41 -7.48 -7.11
CA GLU A 59 5.16 -8.73 -7.30
C GLU A 59 4.60 -9.55 -8.47
N GLU A 60 3.28 -9.67 -8.60
CA GLU A 60 2.63 -10.34 -9.73
C GLU A 60 3.00 -9.68 -11.07
N LYS A 61 3.00 -8.34 -11.13
CA LYS A 61 3.41 -7.60 -12.33
C LYS A 61 4.88 -7.83 -12.71
N LYS A 62 5.77 -8.00 -11.73
CA LYS A 62 7.19 -8.30 -11.96
C LYS A 62 7.44 -9.72 -12.49
N MET A 63 6.57 -10.68 -12.19
CA MET A 63 6.71 -12.05 -12.67
C MET A 63 6.29 -12.22 -14.13
N ILE A 64 5.54 -11.26 -14.67
CA ILE A 64 5.00 -11.29 -16.04
C ILE A 64 5.86 -10.44 -17.00
N SER A 65 6.77 -9.62 -16.48
CA SER A 65 7.68 -8.73 -17.23
C SER A 65 9.09 -9.30 -17.36
#